data_AF-A0A8R7PJ35-F1
#
_entry.id   AF-A0A8R7PJ35-F1
#
_cell.length_a   1.000
_cell.length_b   1.000
_cell.length_c   1.000
_cell.angle_alpha   90.00
_cell.angle_beta   90.00
_cell.angle_gamma   90.00
#
_symmetry.space_group_name_H-M   'P 1'
#
loop_
_entity.id
_entity.type
_entity.pdbx_description
1 polymer ?
#
loop_
_entity_poly.entity_id
_entity_poly.type
_entity_poly.pdbx_seq_one_letter_code
_entity_poly.pdbx_strand_id
1 'polypeptide(L)' 'MKALILVGGFGTRLRPLTLSFPKPLIDFANKPMILHQIEALKDVGVTEVILAINHRPEV' A
#
# COMPACT_ATOMS: atom_id res chain seq x y z
N MET A 1 -12.32 -13.51 7.53
CA MET A 1 -12.64 -12.69 6.33
C MET A 1 -11.33 -12.27 5.68
N LYS A 2 -11.28 -12.17 4.35
CA LYS A 2 -10.09 -11.71 3.62
C LYS A 2 -10.32 -10.30 3.08
N ALA A 3 -9.25 -9.51 2.95
CA ALA A 3 -9.27 -8.21 2.28
C ALA A 3 -8.31 -8.20 1.08
N LEU A 4 -8.62 -7.38 0.07
CA LEU A 4 -7.78 -7.14 -1.09
C LEU A 4 -7.38 -5.66 -1.12
N ILE A 5 -6.08 -5.38 -1.13
CA ILE A 5 -5.54 -4.03 -1.34
C ILE A 5 -4.90 -3.97 -2.73
N LEU A 6 -5.28 -2.95 -3.52
CA LEU A 6 -4.75 -2.74 -4.87
C LEU A 6 -3.47 -1.89 -4.80
N VAL A 7 -2.33 -2.50 -5.10
CA VAL A 7 -0.97 -1.92 -4.98
C VAL A 7 -0.31 -1.73 -6.36
N GLY A 8 -1.01 -2.03 -7.46
CA GLY A 8 -0.44 -2.06 -8.81
C GLY A 8 -0.24 -0.71 -9.53
N GLY A 9 -0.62 0.42 -8.94
CA GLY A 9 -0.60 1.72 -9.63
C GLY A 9 0.77 2.40 -9.68
N PHE A 10 1.15 2.96 -10.84
CA PHE A 10 2.41 3.71 -11.03
C PHE A 10 2.55 4.99 -10.17
N GLY A 11 1.45 5.54 -9.64
CA GLY A 11 1.49 6.74 -8.79
C GLY A 11 2.13 7.98 -9.44
N THR A 12 1.91 8.18 -10.74
CA THR A 12 2.64 9.19 -11.56
C THR A 12 2.49 10.63 -11.06
N ARG A 13 1.38 10.98 -10.41
CA ARG A 13 1.15 12.32 -9.84
C ARG A 13 1.95 12.60 -8.56
N LEU A 14 2.51 11.58 -7.92
CA LEU A 14 3.32 11.72 -6.71
C LEU A 14 4.83 11.73 -7.01
N ARG A 15 5.22 11.80 -8.28
CA ARG A 15 6.63 11.94 -8.65
C ARG A 15 7.19 13.26 -8.08
N PRO A 16 8.46 13.28 -7.63
CA PRO A 16 9.47 12.23 -7.81
C PRO A 16 9.43 11.07 -6.81
N LEU A 17 8.58 11.10 -5.78
CA LEU A 17 8.56 10.10 -4.70
C LEU A 17 8.34 8.67 -5.22
N THR A 18 7.47 8.52 -6.22
CA THR A 18 7.13 7.21 -6.82
C THR A 18 8.13 6.71 -7.86
N LEU A 19 9.24 7.43 -8.09
CA LEU A 19 10.28 6.94 -9.01
C LEU A 19 11.11 5.83 -8.38
N SER A 20 11.37 5.88 -7.07
CA SER A 20 12.19 4.89 -6.36
C SER A 20 11.36 3.97 -5.45
N PHE A 21 10.20 4.42 -4.98
CA PHE A 21 9.33 3.66 -4.09
C PHE A 21 7.94 3.46 -4.69
N PRO A 22 7.30 2.28 -4.52
CA PRO A 22 5.91 2.11 -4.91
C PRO A 22 5.02 3.02 -4.04
N LYS A 23 3.93 3.54 -4.64
CA LYS A 23 3.03 4.49 -3.96
C LYS A 23 2.61 4.04 -2.55
N PRO A 24 2.26 2.76 -2.30
CA PRO A 24 1.77 2.35 -0.98
C PRO A 24 2.83 2.37 0.13
N LEU A 25 4.12 2.43 -0.22
CA LEU A 25 5.23 2.54 0.72
C LEU A 25 5.67 3.99 0.98
N ILE A 26 5.06 4.97 0.33
CA ILE A 26 5.32 6.38 0.65
C ILE A 26 4.75 6.69 2.04
N ASP A 27 5.51 7.43 2.85
CA ASP A 27 5.05 7.86 4.16
C ASP A 27 3.98 8.94 4.08
N PHE A 28 2.91 8.73 4.84
CA PHE A 28 1.90 9.72 5.15
C PHE A 28 1.77 9.82 6.67
N ALA A 29 2.02 11.02 7.22
CA ALA A 29 2.08 11.25 8.65
C ALA A 29 3.08 10.31 9.38
N ASN A 30 4.31 10.22 8.84
CA ASN A 30 5.40 9.38 9.38
C ASN A 30 5.09 7.88 9.43
N LYS A 31 4.17 7.40 8.60
CA LYS A 31 3.80 5.99 8.49
C LYS A 31 3.50 5.64 7.03
N PRO A 32 3.96 4.50 6.49
CA PRO A 32 3.65 4.09 5.13
C PRO A 32 2.13 4.05 4.86
N MET A 33 1.70 4.57 3.71
CA MET A 33 0.28 4.64 3.33
C MET A 33 -0.45 3.29 3.44
N ILE A 34 0.23 2.17 3.18
CA ILE A 34 -0.35 0.83 3.27
C ILE A 34 -0.66 0.40 4.72
N LEU A 35 0.12 0.87 5.71
CA LEU A 35 -0.09 0.48 7.11
C LEU A 35 -1.37 1.06 7.67
N HIS A 36 -1.74 2.28 7.29
CA HIS A 36 -3.04 2.87 7.67
C HIS A 36 -4.21 1.98 7.24
N GLN A 37 -4.13 1.36 6.06
CA GLN A 37 -5.16 0.45 5.57
C GLN A 37 -5.13 -0.89 6.31
N ILE A 38 -3.94 -1.46 6.54
CA ILE A 38 -3.78 -2.73 7.26
C ILE A 38 -4.28 -2.61 8.71
N GLU A 39 -3.97 -1.52 9.39
CA GLU A 39 -4.43 -1.25 10.76
C GLU A 39 -5.96 -1.10 10.81
N ALA A 40 -6.55 -0.32 9.90
CA ALA A 40 -8.00 -0.20 9.81
C ALA A 40 -8.70 -1.54 9.53
N LEU A 41 -8.10 -2.39 8.69
CA LEU A 41 -8.61 -3.74 8.43
C LEU A 41 -8.49 -4.65 9.66
N LYS A 42 -7.39 -4.55 10.40
CA LYS A 42 -7.19 -5.27 11.66
C LYS A 42 -8.24 -4.90 12.69
N ASP A 43 -8.58 -3.61 12.83
CA ASP A 43 -9.56 -3.12 13.81
C ASP A 43 -10.97 -3.68 13.57
N VAL A 44 -11.29 -4.05 12.32
CA VAL A 44 -12.56 -4.71 11.96
C VAL A 44 -12.45 -6.25 11.91
N GLY A 45 -11.35 -6.83 12.39
CA GLY A 45 -11.17 -8.27 12.54
C GLY A 45 -10.72 -9.00 11.27
N VAL A 46 -10.16 -8.32 10.26
CA VAL A 46 -9.54 -8.98 9.12
C VAL A 46 -8.20 -9.58 9.53
N THR A 47 -8.03 -10.87 9.24
CA THR A 47 -6.81 -11.63 9.59
C THR A 47 -5.97 -12.00 8.37
N GLU A 48 -6.49 -11.81 7.16
CA GLU A 48 -5.79 -12.13 5.92
C GLU A 48 -5.96 -11.00 4.90
N VAL A 49 -4.83 -10.47 4.42
CA VAL A 49 -4.78 -9.39 3.43
C VAL A 49 -4.02 -9.87 2.21
N ILE A 50 -4.64 -9.74 1.04
CA ILE A 50 -4.07 -10.04 -0.27
C ILE A 50 -3.65 -8.71 -0.91
N LEU A 51 -2.41 -8.63 -1.39
CA LEU A 51 -1.90 -7.46 -2.10
C LEU A 51 -1.85 -7.75 -3.60
N ALA A 52 -2.64 -7.03 -4.40
CA ALA A 52 -2.54 -7.08 -5.86
C ALA A 52 -1.45 -6.12 -6.34
N ILE A 53 -0.24 -6.65 -6.50
CA ILE A 53 0.97 -5.90 -6.89
C ILE A 53 1.18 -5.91 -8.41
N ASN A 54 1.87 -4.88 -8.93
CA ASN A 54 2.31 -4.82 -10.34
C ASN A 54 3.59 -3.99 -10.48
N HIS A 55 3.55 -2.69 -10.16
CA HIS A 55 4.71 -1.82 -10.31
C HIS A 55 5.69 -2.00 -9.14
N ARG A 56 6.95 -2.35 -9.44
CA ARG A 56 8.02 -2.62 -8.45
C ARG A 56 7.62 -3.67 -7.39
N PRO A 57 7.21 -4.89 -7.78
CA PRO A 57 6.73 -5.91 -6.86
C PRO A 57 7.83 -6.45 -5.92
N GLU A 58 9.09 -6.23 -6.25
CA GLU A 58 10.27 -6.68 -5.51
C GLU A 58 10.68 -5.76 -4.34
N VAL A 59 10.12 -4.55 -4.29
CA VAL A 59 10.40 -3.52 -3.28
C VAL A 59 9.30 -3.51 -2.23
#